data_AF-A0AAJ7IRY1-F1
#
_entry.id   AF-A0AAJ7IRY1-F1
#
_cell.length_a   1.000
_cell.length_b   1.000
_cell.length_c   1.000
_cell.angle_alpha   90.00
_cell.angle_beta   90.00
_cell.angle_gamma   90.00
#
_symmetry.space_group_name_H-M   'P 1'
#
loop_
_entity.id
_entity.type
_entity.pdbx_description
1 polymer ?
#
loop_
_entity_poly.entity_id
_entity_poly.type
_entity_poly.pdbx_seq_one_letter_code
_entity_poly.pdbx_strand_id
1 'polypeptide(L)'
;MEEPWNAQRSVIGSITRVLDNVKKLGKNNYTPAMLKNRMAILQDYWKDCQRLNAKIETTATKEERNSHEYFVNQMFLRAEDSYINTSDYLASWIDKFTKSLPTNNGSAEASVSEQPHFAIQLPRIVLPKFSGDYTDWENFKDIFESLVVNNDNLSNVQRLHYLKASLIDDAKLVLKN
;
A
#
# COMPACT_ATOMS: atom_id res chain seq x y z
N MET A 1 27.51 2.78 -18.79
CA MET A 1 26.72 3.90 -18.23
C MET A 1 25.23 3.58 -18.41
N GLU A 2 24.78 2.37 -18.02
CA GLU A 2 23.44 1.86 -18.33
C GLU A 2 22.41 2.03 -17.19
N GLU A 3 22.87 2.54 -16.04
CA GLU A 3 22.08 2.70 -14.81
C GLU A 3 20.68 3.31 -14.99
N PRO A 4 20.50 4.47 -15.67
CA PRO A 4 19.16 5.08 -15.75
C PRO A 4 18.18 4.24 -16.59
N TRP A 5 18.65 3.55 -17.62
CA TRP A 5 17.81 2.74 -18.52
C TRP A 5 17.30 1.47 -17.83
N ASN A 6 18.19 0.81 -17.08
CA ASN A 6 17.84 -0.40 -16.32
C ASN A 6 16.87 -0.06 -15.18
N ALA A 7 17.13 1.03 -14.45
CA ALA A 7 16.20 1.52 -13.43
C ALA A 7 14.83 1.85 -14.03
N GLN A 8 14.81 2.49 -15.20
CA GLN A 8 13.58 2.84 -15.89
C GLN A 8 12.80 1.61 -16.35
N ARG A 9 13.47 0.62 -16.95
CA ARG A 9 12.83 -0.64 -17.33
C ARG A 9 12.25 -1.37 -16.10
N SER A 10 12.95 -1.32 -14.97
CA SER A 10 12.48 -1.93 -13.72
C SER A 10 11.19 -1.28 -13.21
N VAL A 11 11.13 0.06 -13.13
CA VAL A 11 9.93 0.76 -12.63
C VAL A 11 8.73 0.59 -13.58
N ILE A 12 8.95 0.58 -14.89
CA ILE A 12 7.91 0.27 -15.89
C ILE A 12 7.36 -1.15 -15.67
N GLY A 13 8.25 -2.12 -15.42
CA GLY A 13 7.88 -3.48 -15.03
C GLY A 13 7.08 -3.54 -13.73
N SER A 14 7.33 -2.65 -12.78
CA SER A 14 6.54 -2.56 -11.56
C SER A 14 5.14 -2.00 -11.81
N ILE A 15 5.01 -0.93 -12.60
CA ILE A 15 3.72 -0.31 -12.99
C ILE A 15 2.81 -1.34 -13.66
N THR A 16 3.31 -2.02 -14.68
CA THR A 16 2.55 -3.02 -15.45
C THR A 16 2.02 -4.17 -14.58
N ARG A 17 2.79 -4.60 -13.58
CA ARG A 17 2.40 -5.71 -12.68
C ARG A 17 1.37 -5.32 -11.62
N VAL A 18 1.16 -4.03 -11.33
CA VAL A 18 0.21 -3.61 -10.29
C VAL A 18 -1.20 -4.14 -10.59
N LEU A 19 -1.67 -3.93 -11.82
CA LEU A 19 -3.01 -4.37 -12.22
C LEU A 19 -3.16 -5.89 -12.16
N ASP A 20 -2.17 -6.63 -12.64
CA ASP A 20 -2.18 -8.09 -12.60
C ASP A 20 -2.21 -8.62 -11.17
N ASN A 21 -1.41 -8.02 -10.28
CA ASN A 21 -1.40 -8.37 -8.86
C ASN A 21 -2.75 -8.11 -8.20
N VAL A 22 -3.40 -6.98 -8.55
CA VAL A 22 -4.75 -6.67 -8.06
C VAL A 22 -5.78 -7.65 -8.63
N LYS A 23 -5.72 -7.99 -9.92
CA LYS A 23 -6.65 -8.95 -10.53
C LYS A 23 -6.50 -10.36 -9.98
N LYS A 24 -5.27 -10.82 -9.69
CA LYS A 24 -4.98 -12.13 -9.09
C LYS A 24 -5.63 -12.33 -7.71
N LEU A 25 -5.86 -11.26 -6.95
CA LEU A 25 -6.58 -11.35 -5.68
C LEU A 25 -8.04 -11.76 -5.86
N GLY A 26 -8.64 -11.53 -7.03
CA GLY A 26 -10.06 -11.74 -7.28
C GLY A 26 -10.94 -10.63 -6.70
N LYS A 27 -12.01 -10.28 -7.43
CA LYS A 27 -12.90 -9.14 -7.12
C LYS A 27 -13.54 -9.22 -5.72
N ASN A 28 -13.80 -10.43 -5.23
CA ASN A 28 -14.41 -10.67 -3.91
C ASN A 28 -13.47 -10.25 -2.76
N ASN A 29 -12.18 -10.14 -3.00
CA ASN A 29 -11.17 -9.76 -2.00
C ASN A 29 -10.80 -8.27 -2.07
N TYR A 30 -11.52 -7.48 -2.87
CA TYR A 30 -11.26 -6.05 -2.98
C TYR A 30 -11.78 -5.32 -1.75
N THR A 31 -10.93 -4.49 -1.15
CA THR A 31 -11.32 -3.60 -0.05
C THR A 31 -10.90 -2.16 -0.39
N PRO A 32 -11.64 -1.14 0.09
CA PRO A 32 -11.29 0.26 -0.16
C PRO A 32 -9.87 0.61 0.31
N ALA A 33 -9.45 0.08 1.47
CA ALA A 33 -8.12 0.32 2.01
C ALA A 33 -7.02 -0.31 1.14
N MET A 34 -7.20 -1.57 0.69
CA MET A 34 -6.26 -2.23 -0.22
C MET A 34 -6.16 -1.46 -1.54
N LEU A 35 -7.28 -1.09 -2.16
CA LEU A 35 -7.29 -0.39 -3.45
C LEU A 35 -6.64 0.99 -3.34
N LYS A 36 -6.89 1.74 -2.26
CA LYS A 36 -6.21 3.03 -1.98
C LYS A 36 -4.71 2.84 -1.79
N ASN A 37 -4.28 1.80 -1.07
CA ASN A 37 -2.86 1.48 -0.90
C ASN A 37 -2.20 1.13 -2.25
N ARG A 38 -2.87 0.34 -3.10
CA ARG A 38 -2.38 0.00 -4.44
C ARG A 38 -2.31 1.24 -5.35
N MET A 39 -3.26 2.15 -5.23
CA MET A 39 -3.23 3.44 -5.93
C MET A 39 -2.02 4.28 -5.49
N ALA A 40 -1.75 4.38 -4.18
CA ALA A 40 -0.60 5.14 -3.69
C ALA A 40 0.73 4.56 -4.20
N ILE A 41 0.91 3.23 -4.12
CA ILE A 41 2.09 2.54 -4.67
C ILE A 41 2.24 2.81 -6.17
N LEU A 42 1.14 2.72 -6.93
CA LEU A 42 1.13 3.00 -8.37
C LEU A 42 1.55 4.45 -8.66
N GLN A 43 1.05 5.42 -7.90
CA GLN A 43 1.41 6.83 -8.02
C GLN A 43 2.89 7.06 -7.73
N ASP A 44 3.46 6.38 -6.74
CA ASP A 44 4.88 6.52 -6.40
C ASP A 44 5.78 5.92 -7.50
N TYR A 45 5.43 4.74 -8.03
CA TYR A 45 6.12 4.21 -9.21
C TYR A 45 6.00 5.13 -10.43
N TRP A 46 4.85 5.77 -10.63
CA TRP A 46 4.69 6.71 -11.73
C TRP A 46 5.57 7.95 -11.58
N LYS A 47 5.66 8.54 -10.38
CA LYS A 47 6.57 9.65 -10.10
C LYS A 47 8.03 9.28 -10.38
N ASP A 48 8.46 8.09 -9.97
CA ASP A 48 9.81 7.60 -10.25
C ASP A 48 10.06 7.39 -11.75
N CYS A 49 9.08 6.81 -12.45
CA CYS A 49 9.13 6.64 -13.91
C CYS A 49 9.27 7.97 -14.64
N GLN A 50 8.52 9.00 -14.23
CA GLN A 50 8.61 10.35 -14.79
C GLN A 50 9.97 11.00 -14.51
N ARG A 51 10.47 10.88 -13.28
CA ARG A 51 11.79 11.41 -12.87
C ARG A 51 12.91 10.78 -13.68
N LEU A 52 12.89 9.46 -13.83
CA LEU A 52 13.88 8.71 -14.62
C LEU A 52 13.75 9.02 -16.11
N ASN A 53 12.54 9.17 -16.65
CA ASN A 53 12.34 9.62 -18.03
C ASN A 53 12.96 11.00 -18.28
N ALA A 54 12.71 11.97 -17.40
CA ALA A 54 13.30 13.31 -17.52
C ALA A 54 14.84 13.26 -17.50
N LYS A 55 15.43 12.41 -16.65
CA LYS A 55 16.88 12.19 -16.64
C LYS A 55 17.35 11.58 -17.97
N ILE A 56 16.68 10.53 -18.44
CA ILE A 56 16.99 9.89 -19.73
C ILE A 56 16.93 10.90 -20.88
N GLU A 57 15.87 11.69 -20.97
CA GLU A 57 15.68 12.65 -22.06
C GLU A 57 16.75 13.75 -22.09
N THR A 58 17.25 14.15 -20.91
CA THR A 58 18.30 15.16 -20.78
C THR A 58 19.70 14.62 -21.02
N THR A 59 19.93 13.32 -20.79
CA THR A 59 21.25 12.70 -20.99
C THR A 59 21.42 11.99 -22.33
N ALA A 60 20.33 11.61 -22.99
CA ALA A 60 20.37 10.81 -24.21
C ALA A 60 20.95 11.59 -25.40
N THR A 61 21.87 10.95 -26.11
CA THR A 61 22.40 11.43 -27.39
C THR A 61 21.37 11.29 -28.51
N LYS A 62 21.63 11.92 -29.65
CA LYS A 62 20.75 11.83 -30.82
C LYS A 62 20.73 10.40 -31.38
N GLU A 63 21.87 9.73 -31.36
CA GLU A 63 22.05 8.35 -31.81
C GLU A 63 21.24 7.39 -30.93
N GLU A 64 21.34 7.53 -29.61
CA GLU A 64 20.54 6.75 -28.65
C GLU A 64 19.04 7.00 -28.83
N ARG A 65 18.62 8.27 -29.02
CA ARG A 65 17.20 8.59 -29.25
C ARG A 65 16.62 7.89 -30.48
N ASN A 66 17.43 7.67 -31.52
CA ASN A 66 16.99 7.06 -32.77
C ASN A 66 17.07 5.53 -32.77
N SER A 67 17.89 4.93 -31.91
CA SER A 67 18.23 3.50 -32.00
C SER A 67 17.99 2.70 -30.72
N HIS A 68 18.00 3.34 -29.55
CA HIS A 68 17.87 2.64 -28.28
C HIS A 68 16.44 2.13 -28.08
N GLU A 69 16.33 0.90 -27.58
CA GLU A 69 15.06 0.17 -27.41
C GLU A 69 14.01 0.99 -26.66
N TYR A 70 14.42 1.75 -25.64
CA TYR A 70 13.54 2.61 -24.86
C TYR A 70 12.70 3.57 -25.71
N PHE A 71 13.32 4.24 -26.69
CA PHE A 71 12.65 5.21 -27.55
C PHE A 71 11.94 4.54 -28.71
N VAL A 72 12.59 3.57 -29.36
CA VAL A 72 12.02 2.86 -30.52
C VAL A 72 10.74 2.12 -30.13
N ASN A 73 10.72 1.47 -28.96
CA ASN A 73 9.54 0.78 -28.46
C ASN A 73 8.59 1.68 -27.65
N GLN A 74 8.84 2.99 -27.60
CA GLN A 74 8.00 3.96 -26.90
C GLN A 74 7.68 3.53 -25.47
N MET A 75 8.69 3.05 -24.74
CA MET A 75 8.47 2.38 -23.44
C MET A 75 7.81 3.30 -22.41
N PHE A 76 8.13 4.60 -22.43
CA PHE A 76 7.49 5.59 -21.55
C PHE A 76 5.99 5.73 -21.82
N LEU A 77 5.59 5.87 -23.09
CA LEU A 77 4.18 5.99 -23.48
C LEU A 77 3.39 4.73 -23.10
N ARG A 78 3.96 3.54 -23.33
CA ARG A 78 3.34 2.28 -22.90
C ARG A 78 3.18 2.19 -21.38
N ALA A 79 4.14 2.75 -20.63
CA ALA A 79 4.05 2.82 -19.17
C ALA A 79 2.96 3.80 -18.72
N GLU A 80 2.79 4.92 -19.42
CA GLU A 80 1.71 5.88 -19.20
C GLU A 80 0.35 5.24 -19.42
N ASP A 81 0.15 4.54 -20.54
CA ASP A 81 -1.09 3.80 -20.82
C ASP A 81 -1.40 2.79 -19.70
N SER A 82 -0.37 2.07 -19.24
CA SER A 82 -0.50 1.11 -18.15
C SER A 82 -0.87 1.78 -16.82
N TYR A 83 -0.27 2.92 -16.52
CA TYR A 83 -0.58 3.72 -15.33
C TYR A 83 -2.02 4.24 -15.36
N ILE A 84 -2.45 4.83 -16.48
CA ILE A 84 -3.80 5.37 -16.65
C ILE A 84 -4.83 4.25 -16.51
N ASN A 85 -4.67 3.16 -17.27
CA ASN A 85 -5.58 2.02 -17.22
C ASN A 85 -5.73 1.45 -15.80
N THR A 86 -4.60 1.27 -15.11
CA THR A 86 -4.61 0.76 -13.73
C THR A 86 -5.26 1.74 -12.77
N SER A 87 -4.97 3.04 -12.91
CA SER A 87 -5.56 4.10 -12.08
C SER A 87 -7.07 4.15 -12.26
N ASP A 88 -7.57 4.15 -13.50
CA ASP A 88 -9.00 4.15 -13.80
C ASP A 88 -9.69 2.90 -13.25
N TYR A 89 -9.05 1.74 -13.40
CA TYR A 89 -9.56 0.50 -12.82
C TYR A 89 -9.70 0.62 -11.30
N LEU A 90 -8.64 1.02 -10.59
CA LEU A 90 -8.66 1.16 -9.14
C LEU A 90 -9.67 2.21 -8.67
N ALA A 91 -9.71 3.37 -9.33
CA ALA A 91 -10.64 4.46 -9.03
C ALA A 91 -12.10 4.01 -9.20
N SER A 92 -12.42 3.28 -10.27
CA SER A 92 -13.78 2.78 -10.51
C SER A 92 -14.26 1.85 -9.39
N TRP A 93 -13.37 1.03 -8.82
CA TRP A 93 -13.72 0.16 -7.70
C TRP A 93 -13.84 0.93 -6.39
N ILE A 94 -12.95 1.89 -6.13
CA ILE A 94 -13.04 2.77 -4.94
C ILE A 94 -14.36 3.55 -4.96
N ASP A 95 -14.76 4.09 -6.11
CA ASP A 95 -16.02 4.82 -6.28
C ASP A 95 -17.24 3.92 -6.02
N LYS A 96 -17.25 2.68 -6.52
CA LYS A 96 -18.32 1.71 -6.23
C LYS A 96 -18.54 1.48 -4.74
N PHE A 97 -17.46 1.38 -3.95
CA PHE A 97 -17.56 1.24 -2.50
C PHE A 97 -17.97 2.55 -1.79
N THR A 98 -17.75 3.70 -2.42
CA THR A 98 -18.12 5.00 -1.86
C THR A 98 -19.59 5.31 -2.12
N LYS A 99 -20.11 4.96 -3.30
CA LYS A 99 -21.52 5.13 -3.68
C LYS A 99 -22.46 4.08 -3.08
N SER A 100 -21.95 2.95 -2.58
CA SER A 100 -22.76 1.96 -1.86
C SER A 100 -23.11 2.36 -0.42
N LEU A 101 -22.66 3.54 0.05
CA LEU A 101 -23.11 4.12 1.32
C LEU A 101 -24.49 4.76 1.10
N PRO A 102 -25.55 4.35 1.82
CA PRO A 102 -26.86 5.01 1.70
C PRO A 102 -26.75 6.44 2.22
N THR A 103 -26.90 7.41 1.32
CA THR A 103 -27.09 8.82 1.69
C THR A 103 -28.47 8.98 2.31
N ASN A 104 -28.55 8.95 3.64
CA ASN A 104 -29.77 9.30 4.35
C ASN A 104 -29.85 10.83 4.49
N ASN A 105 -30.40 11.48 3.46
CA ASN A 105 -30.88 12.86 3.55
C ASN A 105 -32.25 12.86 4.22
N GLY A 106 -32.32 13.24 5.50
CA GLY A 106 -33.58 13.38 6.21
C GLY A 106 -33.38 13.83 7.65
N SER A 107 -33.74 15.09 7.91
CA SER A 107 -33.72 15.75 9.22
C SER A 107 -34.58 15.03 10.28
N ALA A 108 -34.08 15.07 11.51
CA ALA A 108 -34.79 15.05 12.80
C ALA A 108 -35.87 13.96 13.05
N GLU A 109 -35.61 13.03 13.96
CA GLU A 109 -36.09 13.03 15.35
C GLU A 109 -35.81 11.67 16.02
N ALA A 110 -35.55 11.73 17.32
CA ALA A 110 -35.14 10.61 18.16
C ALA A 110 -36.25 9.55 18.31
N SER A 111 -35.89 8.27 18.25
CA SER A 111 -36.52 7.18 19.01
C SER A 111 -35.64 5.93 18.99
N VAL A 112 -35.42 5.41 20.19
CA VAL A 112 -34.54 4.29 20.56
C VAL A 112 -35.10 2.96 20.06
N SER A 113 -34.27 2.14 19.39
CA SER A 113 -34.39 0.68 19.41
C SER A 113 -33.05 0.03 18.99
N GLU A 114 -32.84 -1.18 19.49
CA GLU A 114 -31.58 -1.83 19.84
C GLU A 114 -30.57 -2.05 18.70
N GLN A 115 -29.29 -1.89 19.07
CA GLN A 115 -28.15 -2.20 18.24
C GLN A 115 -27.77 -3.68 18.31
N PRO A 116 -27.49 -4.32 17.15
CA PRO A 116 -26.48 -5.36 17.09
C PRO A 116 -25.18 -4.72 16.59
N HIS A 117 -24.34 -4.25 17.52
CA HIS A 117 -22.91 -4.19 17.25
C HIS A 117 -22.45 -5.63 17.07
N PHE A 118 -21.92 -6.00 15.91
CA PHE A 118 -20.62 -6.68 15.83
C PHE A 118 -20.06 -6.55 14.41
N ALA A 119 -19.15 -5.59 14.29
CA ALA A 119 -18.17 -5.53 13.22
C ALA A 119 -17.25 -6.75 13.30
N ILE A 120 -16.98 -7.39 12.17
CA ILE A 120 -15.87 -8.32 12.00
C ILE A 120 -15.20 -7.94 10.67
N GLN A 121 -14.40 -6.86 10.61
CA GLN A 121 -12.97 -6.77 10.93
C GLN A 121 -12.15 -7.86 10.21
N LEU A 122 -11.33 -7.42 9.24
CA LEU A 122 -10.32 -8.25 8.56
C LEU A 122 -9.43 -8.97 9.60
N PRO A 123 -8.78 -10.11 9.27
CA PRO A 123 -7.57 -10.50 9.96
C PRO A 123 -6.46 -9.50 9.59
N ARG A 124 -6.56 -8.32 10.22
CA ARG A 124 -5.49 -7.38 10.51
C ARG A 124 -4.31 -8.23 10.99
N ILE A 125 -3.13 -8.08 10.40
CA ILE A 125 -1.88 -8.70 10.87
C ILE A 125 -1.91 -8.66 12.40
N VAL A 126 -2.10 -9.83 13.00
CA VAL A 126 -2.36 -9.91 14.42
C VAL A 126 -1.02 -9.69 15.06
N LEU A 127 -0.75 -8.46 15.47
CA LEU A 127 0.34 -8.20 16.38
C LEU A 127 0.05 -9.05 17.63
N PRO A 128 0.97 -9.94 18.04
CA PRO A 128 0.78 -10.75 19.22
C PRO A 128 0.57 -9.80 20.41
N LYS A 129 -0.38 -10.15 21.26
CA LYS A 129 -0.77 -9.35 22.40
C LYS A 129 0.00 -9.88 23.60
N PHE A 130 0.89 -9.08 24.17
CA PHE A 130 1.62 -9.48 25.37
C PHE A 130 0.90 -8.99 26.62
N SER A 131 0.48 -9.94 27.46
CA SER A 131 -0.23 -9.70 28.73
C SER A 131 0.72 -9.47 29.92
N GLY A 132 2.01 -9.82 29.80
CA GLY A 132 2.97 -9.75 30.91
C GLY A 132 3.41 -11.11 31.45
N ASP A 133 2.88 -12.22 30.93
CA ASP A 133 3.27 -13.57 31.36
C ASP A 133 4.66 -13.97 30.83
N TYR A 134 5.56 -14.38 31.73
CA TYR A 134 6.95 -14.69 31.38
C TYR A 134 7.05 -15.89 30.41
N THR A 135 6.08 -16.79 30.44
CA THR A 135 6.01 -17.98 29.58
C THR A 135 5.69 -17.65 28.12
N ASP A 136 4.99 -16.55 27.88
CA ASP A 136 4.61 -16.09 26.53
C ASP A 136 5.56 -15.03 25.97
N TRP A 137 6.55 -14.59 26.78
CA TRP A 137 7.50 -13.54 26.41
C TRP A 137 8.43 -13.95 25.27
N GLU A 138 8.96 -15.17 25.28
CA GLU A 138 9.85 -15.64 24.21
C GLU A 138 9.11 -15.72 22.87
N ASN A 139 7.87 -16.22 22.87
CA ASN A 139 7.03 -16.31 21.68
C ASN A 139 6.63 -14.92 21.15
N PHE A 140 6.26 -14.00 22.05
CA PHE A 140 5.96 -12.62 21.68
C PHE A 140 7.18 -11.91 21.09
N LYS A 141 8.35 -12.05 21.72
CA LYS A 141 9.59 -11.39 21.29
C LYS A 141 9.99 -11.86 19.89
N ASP A 142 9.95 -13.16 19.62
CA ASP A 142 10.36 -13.74 18.33
C ASP A 142 9.46 -13.27 17.18
N ILE A 143 8.14 -13.23 17.42
CA ILE A 143 7.16 -12.73 16.45
C ILE A 143 7.31 -11.20 16.25
N PHE A 144 7.55 -10.45 17.33
CA PHE A 144 7.70 -9.00 17.26
C PHE A 144 8.99 -8.58 16.55
N GLU A 145 10.10 -9.28 16.80
CA GLU A 145 11.37 -9.05 16.09
C GLU A 145 11.21 -9.32 14.58
N SER A 146 10.54 -10.43 14.22
CA SER A 146 10.29 -10.79 12.82
C SER A 146 9.40 -9.78 12.08
N LEU A 147 8.35 -9.27 12.73
CA LEU A 147 7.37 -8.37 12.08
C LEU A 147 7.79 -6.89 12.07
N VAL A 148 8.44 -6.43 13.15
CA VAL A 148 8.64 -5.00 13.43
C VAL A 148 10.11 -4.59 13.40
N VAL A 149 11.02 -5.42 13.93
CA VAL A 149 12.45 -5.09 14.02
C VAL A 149 13.19 -5.41 12.71
N ASN A 150 12.92 -6.57 12.10
CA ASN A 150 13.48 -6.97 10.80
C ASN A 150 12.89 -6.24 9.58
N ASN A 151 12.02 -5.25 9.82
CA ASN A 151 11.34 -4.52 8.76
C ASN A 151 12.02 -3.16 8.56
N ASP A 152 12.96 -3.08 7.61
CA ASP A 152 13.71 -1.85 7.29
C ASP A 152 12.85 -0.73 6.69
N ASN A 153 11.62 -1.03 6.30
CA ASN A 153 10.64 -0.04 5.83
C ASN A 153 9.92 0.70 6.97
N LEU A 154 10.18 0.35 8.23
CA LEU A 154 9.56 0.99 9.40
C LEU A 154 10.54 1.94 10.10
N SER A 155 10.13 3.20 10.25
CA SER A 155 10.88 4.17 11.06
C SER A 155 10.82 3.80 12.55
N ASN A 156 11.86 4.15 13.32
CA ASN A 156 11.94 3.92 14.77
C ASN A 156 10.69 4.42 15.53
N VAL A 157 10.08 5.50 15.05
CA VAL A 157 8.84 6.06 15.63
C VAL A 157 7.62 5.17 15.36
N GLN A 158 7.53 4.58 14.16
CA GLN A 158 6.47 3.65 13.80
C GLN A 158 6.64 2.32 14.55
N ARG A 159 7.89 1.83 14.69
CA ARG A 159 8.22 0.64 15.51
C ARG A 159 7.78 0.83 16.96
N LEU A 160 8.05 1.99 17.55
CA LEU A 160 7.59 2.34 18.91
C LEU A 160 6.05 2.40 19.01
N HIS A 161 5.38 2.92 17.99
CA HIS A 161 3.93 2.97 17.93
C HIS A 161 3.31 1.55 17.87
N TYR A 162 3.91 0.65 17.09
CA TYR A 162 3.51 -0.75 17.03
C TYR A 162 3.81 -1.50 18.33
N LEU A 163 4.93 -1.22 19.00
CA LEU A 163 5.24 -1.79 20.31
C LEU A 163 4.18 -1.38 21.35
N LYS A 164 3.86 -0.08 21.44
CA LYS A 164 2.82 0.44 22.35
C LYS A 164 1.43 -0.14 22.05
N ALA A 165 1.15 -0.48 20.80
CA ALA A 165 -0.12 -1.08 20.40
C ALA A 165 -0.20 -2.60 20.69
N SER A 166 0.94 -3.26 20.90
CA SER A 166 1.02 -4.73 21.10
C SER A 166 1.00 -5.16 22.58
N LEU A 167 1.10 -4.20 23.52
CA LEU A 167 1.04 -4.43 24.96
C LEU A 167 -0.40 -4.28 25.48
N ILE A 168 -0.86 -5.22 26.31
CA ILE A 168 -2.23 -5.23 26.87
C ILE A 168 -2.20 -5.35 28.40
N ASP A 169 -3.18 -4.68 29.04
CA ASP A 169 -3.45 -4.66 30.49
C ASP A 169 -2.25 -4.27 31.36
N ASP A 170 -1.64 -5.22 32.09
CA ASP A 170 -0.64 -4.93 33.14
C ASP A 170 0.71 -4.47 32.57
N ALA A 171 1.11 -4.96 31.39
CA ALA A 171 2.37 -4.57 30.74
C ALA A 171 2.35 -3.11 30.24
N LYS A 172 1.15 -2.54 30.05
CA LYS A 172 0.96 -1.13 29.65
C LYS A 172 1.13 -0.17 30.84
N LEU A 173 0.96 -0.68 32.05
CA LEU A 173 1.03 0.07 33.31
C LEU A 173 2.48 0.25 33.78
N VAL A 174 3.39 -0.66 33.46
CA VAL A 174 4.83 -0.56 33.81
C VAL A 174 5.56 0.56 33.04
N LEU A 175 5.06 0.97 31.87
CA LEU A 175 5.59 2.12 31.11
C LEU A 175 5.00 3.48 31.54
N LYS A 176 4.13 3.48 32.56
CA LYS A 176 3.70 4.67 33.30
C LYS A 176 4.39 4.66 34.67
N ASN A 177 5.70 4.87 34.68
CA ASN A 177 6.44 5.53 35.75
C ASN A 177 7.75 6.05 35.19
#